data_AF-A0AAV0Y0S5-F1
#
_entry.id   AF-A0AAV0Y0S5-F1
#
_cell.length_a   1.000
_cell.length_b   1.000
_cell.length_c   1.000
_cell.angle_alpha   90.00
_cell.angle_beta   90.00
_cell.angle_gamma   90.00
#
_symmetry.space_group_name_H-M   'P 1'
#
loop_
_entity.id
_entity.type
_entity.pdbx_description
1 polymer ?
#
loop_
_entity_poly.entity_id
_entity_poly.type
_entity_poly.pdbx_seq_one_letter_code
_entity_poly.pdbx_strand_id
1 'polypeptide(L)'
;MVEVSDLDQWSTADEVTEATASASGIPPDQIKVFNLRKRYGGSQSALVSLPVGPSRVLLNSGRLRVGMISCRVRLADQKLRCFRCFCPGHTAKECSGTDRTQCCRRCGEQGHRVATCSATETAVSAFAKSLAAEVPAQK
;
A
#
# COMPACT_ATOMS: atom_id res chain seq x y z
N MET A 1 -5.20 -0.25 -5.86
CA MET A 1 -5.29 0.98 -5.06
C MET A 1 -4.29 1.98 -5.60
N VAL A 2 -4.60 3.26 -5.47
CA VAL A 2 -3.80 4.35 -6.01
C VAL A 2 -3.30 5.19 -4.83
N GLU A 3 -2.01 5.51 -4.81
CA GLU A 3 -1.42 6.46 -3.86
C GLU A 3 -1.33 7.84 -4.52
N VAL A 4 -1.90 8.84 -3.86
CA VAL A 4 -1.78 10.25 -4.24
C VAL A 4 -0.79 10.90 -3.27
N SER A 5 0.32 11.41 -3.80
CA SER A 5 1.40 12.07 -3.07
C SER A 5 1.42 13.56 -3.37
N ASP A 6 2.10 14.35 -2.53
CA ASP A 6 2.23 15.81 -2.69
C ASP A 6 0.89 16.55 -2.50
N LEU A 7 0.05 16.06 -1.58
CA LEU A 7 -1.16 16.76 -1.13
C LEU A 7 -0.78 17.92 -0.20
N ASP A 8 -1.63 18.95 -0.17
CA ASP A 8 -1.43 20.09 0.73
C ASP A 8 -1.60 19.69 2.20
N GLN A 9 -1.07 20.50 3.12
CA GLN A 9 -1.23 20.28 4.54
C GLN A 9 -2.68 20.43 5.02
N TRP A 10 -3.52 21.16 4.29
CA TRP A 10 -4.93 21.38 4.63
C TRP A 10 -5.92 20.59 3.76
N SER A 11 -5.43 19.76 2.83
CA SER A 11 -6.31 18.95 1.98
C SER A 11 -7.17 18.00 2.82
N THR A 12 -8.46 17.96 2.52
CA THR A 12 -9.45 17.08 3.17
C THR A 12 -9.73 15.84 2.32
N ALA A 13 -10.33 14.80 2.94
CA ALA A 13 -10.71 13.60 2.21
C ALA A 13 -11.75 13.90 1.11
N ASP A 14 -12.67 14.84 1.37
CA ASP A 14 -13.72 15.24 0.45
C ASP A 14 -13.14 15.88 -0.81
N GLU A 15 -12.18 16.81 -0.66
CA GLU A 15 -11.45 17.41 -1.80
C GLU A 15 -10.75 16.34 -2.67
N VAL A 16 -10.18 15.31 -2.03
CA VAL A 16 -9.54 14.21 -2.76
C VAL A 16 -10.58 13.36 -3.50
N THR A 17 -11.77 13.13 -2.92
CA THR A 17 -12.85 12.41 -3.62
C THR A 17 -13.36 13.17 -4.83
N GLU A 18 -13.59 14.47 -4.71
CA GLU A 18 -14.07 15.32 -5.81
C GLU A 18 -13.05 15.43 -6.95
N ALA A 19 -11.78 15.62 -6.59
CA ALA A 19 -10.69 15.63 -7.57
C ALA A 19 -10.59 14.30 -8.31
N THR A 20 -10.68 13.19 -7.56
CA THR A 20 -10.64 11.84 -8.14
C THR A 20 -11.85 11.60 -9.04
N ALA A 21 -13.05 12.01 -8.64
CA ALA A 21 -14.28 11.92 -9.45
C ALA A 21 -14.14 12.73 -10.74
N SER A 22 -13.64 13.95 -10.66
CA SER A 22 -13.44 14.84 -11.82
C SER A 22 -12.43 14.28 -12.83
N ALA A 23 -11.33 13.70 -12.34
CA ALA A 23 -10.28 13.15 -13.20
C ALA A 23 -10.59 11.76 -13.75
N SER A 24 -11.46 10.99 -13.06
CA SER A 24 -11.80 9.61 -13.45
C SER A 24 -13.18 9.44 -14.08
N GLY A 25 -14.05 10.46 -13.99
CA GLY A 25 -15.42 10.44 -14.53
C GLY A 25 -16.38 9.49 -13.82
N ILE A 26 -16.16 9.23 -12.52
CA ILE A 26 -16.91 8.24 -11.74
C ILE A 26 -17.57 8.88 -10.51
N PRO A 27 -18.75 8.40 -10.09
CA PRO A 27 -19.41 8.87 -8.88
C PRO A 27 -18.60 8.62 -7.59
N PRO A 28 -18.73 9.49 -6.58
CA PRO A 28 -17.99 9.40 -5.32
C PRO A 28 -18.25 8.09 -4.54
N ASP A 29 -19.39 7.42 -4.75
CA ASP A 29 -19.75 6.17 -4.07
C ASP A 29 -18.75 5.01 -4.28
N GLN A 30 -18.04 5.00 -5.42
CA GLN A 30 -17.05 3.96 -5.72
C GLN A 30 -15.64 4.33 -5.24
N ILE A 31 -15.47 5.53 -4.68
CA ILE A 31 -14.19 6.08 -4.28
C ILE A 31 -14.10 6.00 -2.76
N LYS A 32 -13.17 5.18 -2.26
CA LYS A 32 -12.84 5.13 -0.82
C LYS A 32 -11.47 5.71 -0.59
N VAL A 33 -11.41 6.89 0.01
CA VAL A 33 -10.15 7.48 0.47
C VAL A 33 -9.81 6.92 1.85
N PHE A 34 -8.66 6.30 1.97
CA PHE A 34 -8.06 5.90 3.24
C PHE A 34 -7.25 7.06 3.84
N ASN A 35 -7.03 6.99 5.16
CA ASN A 35 -6.35 8.02 5.97
C ASN A 35 -5.23 8.78 5.24
N LEU A 36 -5.30 10.11 5.33
CA LEU A 36 -4.25 11.03 4.91
C LEU A 36 -3.05 10.91 5.86
N ARG A 37 -1.91 10.48 5.31
CA ARG A 37 -0.65 10.36 6.04
C ARG A 37 0.21 11.60 5.76
N LYS A 38 0.58 12.33 6.81
CA LYS A 38 1.58 13.40 6.72
C LYS A 38 2.95 12.81 6.40
N ARG A 39 3.64 13.34 5.40
CA ARG A 39 5.03 13.03 5.09
C ARG A 39 5.95 14.11 5.67
N TYR A 40 7.24 13.78 5.76
CA TYR A 40 8.28 14.72 6.15
C TYR A 40 8.34 15.86 5.12
N GLY A 41 8.28 17.12 5.57
CA GLY A 41 8.28 18.29 4.68
C GLY A 41 6.91 18.95 4.43
N GLY A 42 5.89 18.67 5.24
CA GLY A 42 4.60 19.38 5.22
C GLY A 42 3.58 18.88 4.19
N SER A 43 4.00 18.04 3.23
CA SER A 43 3.09 17.39 2.29
C SER A 43 2.34 16.20 2.90
N GLN A 44 1.17 15.91 2.35
CA GLN A 44 0.36 14.76 2.71
C GLN A 44 0.36 13.70 1.59
N SER A 45 -0.03 12.48 1.93
CA SER A 45 -0.30 11.41 0.97
C SER A 45 -1.56 10.65 1.37
N ALA A 46 -2.40 10.34 0.39
CA ALA A 46 -3.63 9.59 0.58
C ALA A 46 -3.58 8.29 -0.22
N LEU A 47 -4.20 7.23 0.32
CA LEU A 47 -4.45 6.01 -0.41
C LEU A 47 -5.90 6.01 -0.85
N VAL A 48 -6.15 5.84 -2.14
CA VAL A 48 -7.50 5.84 -2.70
C VAL A 48 -7.78 4.46 -3.29
N SER A 49 -8.85 3.84 -2.80
CA SER A 49 -9.45 2.64 -3.38
C SER A 49 -10.45 3.07 -4.44
N LEU A 50 -10.22 2.63 -5.66
CA LEU A 50 -11.10 2.83 -6.80
C LEU A 50 -10.97 1.63 -7.76
N PRO A 51 -12.00 1.37 -8.61
CA PRO A 51 -11.98 0.28 -9.57
C PRO A 51 -10.81 0.35 -10.57
N VAL A 52 -10.50 -0.77 -11.22
CA VAL A 52 -9.34 -0.87 -12.13
C VAL A 52 -9.45 0.00 -13.38
N GLY A 53 -10.66 0.21 -13.91
CA GLY A 53 -10.90 1.09 -15.06
C GLY A 53 -10.41 2.54 -14.85
N PRO A 54 -11.00 3.30 -13.91
CA PRO A 54 -10.61 4.68 -13.60
C PRO A 54 -9.16 4.81 -13.11
N SER A 55 -8.64 3.79 -12.43
CA SER A 55 -7.25 3.82 -11.96
C SER A 55 -6.27 3.94 -13.12
N ARG A 56 -6.57 3.34 -14.28
CA ARG A 56 -5.70 3.43 -15.47
C ARG A 56 -5.65 4.84 -16.02
N VAL A 57 -6.77 5.56 -16.02
CA VAL A 57 -6.82 6.96 -16.47
C VAL A 57 -5.94 7.84 -15.59
N LEU A 58 -6.06 7.69 -14.26
CA LEU A 58 -5.27 8.42 -13.27
C LEU A 58 -3.78 8.06 -13.31
N LEU A 59 -3.47 6.80 -13.58
CA LEU A 59 -2.08 6.34 -13.69
C LEU A 59 -1.43 6.78 -15.00
N ASN A 60 -2.20 6.85 -16.09
CA ASN A 60 -1.73 7.33 -17.38
C ASN A 60 -1.43 8.84 -17.35
N SER A 61 -2.27 9.64 -16.67
CA SER A 61 -1.97 11.05 -16.45
C SER A 61 -0.81 11.24 -15.47
N GLY A 62 -0.64 10.32 -14.51
CA GLY A 62 0.40 10.35 -13.46
C GLY A 62 0.27 11.53 -12.49
N ARG A 63 -0.73 12.39 -12.70
CA ARG A 63 -0.96 13.62 -11.96
C ARG A 63 -2.44 13.81 -11.73
N LEU A 64 -2.79 14.23 -10.52
CA LEU A 64 -4.13 14.58 -10.10
C LEU A 64 -4.11 15.99 -9.53
N ARG A 65 -5.02 16.85 -9.97
CA ARG A 65 -5.16 18.18 -9.38
C ARG A 65 -6.13 18.09 -8.21
N VAL A 66 -5.65 18.40 -7.00
CA VAL A 66 -6.48 18.51 -5.79
C VAL A 66 -6.43 19.97 -5.34
N GLY A 67 -7.57 20.64 -5.40
CA GLY A 67 -7.66 22.09 -5.22
C GLY A 67 -6.74 22.85 -6.20
N MET A 68 -5.75 23.56 -5.66
CA MET A 68 -4.76 24.34 -6.42
C MET A 68 -3.42 23.63 -6.63
N ILE A 69 -3.23 22.43 -6.07
CA ILE A 69 -1.95 21.71 -6.16
C ILE A 69 -2.07 20.55 -7.15
N SER A 70 -0.99 20.31 -7.88
CA SER A 70 -0.85 19.14 -8.74
C SER A 70 -0.12 18.02 -8.01
N CYS A 71 -0.88 17.05 -7.54
CA CYS A 71 -0.43 15.88 -6.80
C CYS A 71 0.06 14.77 -7.74
N ARG A 72 1.03 13.96 -7.28
CA ARG A 72 1.53 12.81 -8.04
C ARG A 72 0.73 11.57 -7.73
N VAL A 73 0.39 10.83 -8.77
CA VAL A 73 -0.39 9.59 -8.66
C VAL A 73 0.52 8.41 -8.94
N ARG A 74 0.49 7.40 -8.07
CA ARG A 74 1.23 6.15 -8.24
C ARG A 74 0.33 4.95 -7.92
N LEU A 75 0.65 3.80 -8.47
CA LEU A 75 0.08 2.54 -7.97
C LEU A 75 0.55 2.37 -6.53
N ALA A 76 -0.38 2.22 -5.60
CA ALA A 76 -0.03 1.87 -4.24
C ALA A 76 0.59 0.47 -4.28
N ASP A 77 1.88 0.36 -3.96
CA ASP A 77 2.57 -0.91 -3.86
C ASP A 77 2.02 -1.65 -2.65
N GLN A 78 0.95 -2.41 -2.88
CA GLN A 78 0.48 -3.39 -1.93
C GLN A 78 1.48 -4.53 -1.95
N LYS A 79 2.55 -4.39 -1.15
CA LYS A 79 3.41 -5.51 -0.74
C LYS A 79 2.60 -6.44 0.15
N LEU A 80 1.53 -7.03 -0.40
CA LEU A 80 0.75 -8.08 0.22
C LEU A 80 1.67 -9.28 0.30
N ARG A 81 2.16 -9.51 1.51
CA ARG A 81 2.91 -10.72 1.87
C ARG A 81 1.90 -11.84 2.10
N CYS A 82 2.18 -13.01 1.54
CA CYS A 82 1.40 -14.22 1.79
C CYS A 82 1.29 -14.46 3.31
N PHE A 83 0.11 -14.87 3.79
CA PHE A 83 -0.11 -15.17 5.21
C PHE A 83 0.63 -16.44 5.68
N ARG A 84 1.02 -17.32 4.75
CA ARG A 84 1.76 -18.55 5.03
C ARG A 84 3.26 -18.35 5.04
N CYS A 85 3.87 -17.96 3.92
CA CYS A 85 5.33 -17.89 3.80
C CYS A 85 5.93 -16.48 3.95
N PHE A 86 5.08 -15.44 4.00
CA PHE A 86 5.46 -14.02 4.03
C PHE A 86 6.16 -13.46 2.78
N CYS A 87 6.27 -14.23 1.70
CA CYS A 87 6.72 -13.72 0.41
C CYS A 87 5.62 -12.91 -0.30
N PRO A 88 5.97 -11.86 -1.06
CA PRO A 88 5.00 -11.14 -1.89
C PRO A 88 4.57 -11.97 -3.11
N GLY A 89 3.45 -11.60 -3.74
CA GLY A 89 3.10 -12.07 -5.09
C GLY A 89 2.19 -13.30 -5.16
N HIS A 90 1.76 -13.88 -4.04
CA HIS A 90 0.77 -14.97 -4.02
C HIS A 90 -0.09 -14.95 -2.74
N THR A 91 -1.25 -15.62 -2.80
CA THR A 91 -2.17 -15.74 -1.66
C THR A 91 -1.97 -17.06 -0.91
N ALA A 92 -2.44 -17.13 0.35
CA ALA A 92 -2.29 -18.33 1.18
C ALA A 92 -2.96 -19.59 0.59
N LYS A 93 -3.97 -19.43 -0.26
CA LYS A 93 -4.67 -20.54 -0.92
C LYS A 93 -3.81 -21.21 -2.01
N GLU A 94 -2.97 -20.42 -2.67
CA GLU A 94 -2.09 -20.85 -3.78
C GLU A 94 -0.63 -20.99 -3.32
N CYS A 95 -0.38 -20.85 -2.01
CA CYS A 95 0.96 -20.92 -1.44
C CYS A 95 1.42 -22.37 -1.31
N SER A 96 2.50 -22.71 -2.01
CA SER A 96 3.27 -23.96 -1.82
C SER A 96 4.53 -23.76 -0.97
N GLY A 97 4.67 -22.58 -0.35
CA GLY A 97 5.83 -22.23 0.47
C GLY A 97 5.77 -22.82 1.88
N THR A 98 6.81 -22.56 2.66
CA THR A 98 6.88 -22.96 4.07
C THR A 98 5.81 -22.28 4.91
N ASP A 99 5.11 -23.08 5.73
CA ASP A 99 4.08 -22.59 6.64
C ASP A 99 4.72 -21.89 7.86
N ARG A 100 4.74 -20.55 7.83
CA ARG A 100 5.21 -19.66 8.91
C ARG A 100 4.05 -18.91 9.57
N THR A 101 2.84 -19.47 9.54
CA THR A 101 1.63 -18.83 10.07
C THR A 101 1.70 -18.52 11.57
N GLN A 102 2.46 -19.32 12.33
CA GLN A 102 2.71 -19.15 13.76
C GLN A 102 3.93 -18.25 14.08
N CYS A 103 4.61 -17.75 13.06
CA CYS A 103 5.75 -16.86 13.19
C CYS A 103 5.32 -15.39 13.16
N CYS A 104 6.09 -14.54 13.81
CA CYS A 104 5.93 -13.10 13.74
C CYS A 104 6.22 -12.61 12.32
N ARG A 105 5.29 -11.84 11.73
CA ARG A 105 5.42 -11.33 10.35
C ARG A 105 6.53 -10.28 10.21
N ARG A 106 7.10 -9.80 11.33
CA ARG A 106 8.16 -8.79 11.37
C ARG A 106 9.55 -9.41 11.44
N CYS A 107 9.78 -10.43 12.28
CA CYS A 107 11.09 -11.04 12.50
C CYS A 107 11.19 -12.54 12.19
N GLY A 108 10.08 -13.24 11.98
CA GLY A 108 10.08 -14.68 11.64
C GLY A 108 10.14 -15.64 12.83
N GLU A 109 10.27 -15.15 14.06
CA GLU A 109 10.31 -15.98 15.27
C GLU A 109 8.91 -16.44 15.70
N GLN A 110 8.84 -17.64 16.29
CA GLN A 110 7.59 -18.20 16.83
C GLN A 110 7.28 -17.66 18.23
N GLY A 111 6.02 -17.74 18.64
CA GLY A 111 5.60 -17.44 20.02
C GLY A 111 5.21 -15.98 20.28
N HIS A 112 5.26 -15.09 19.28
CA HIS A 112 4.76 -13.71 19.44
C HIS A 112 4.13 -13.16 18.15
N ARG A 113 3.27 -12.14 18.31
CA ARG A 113 2.63 -11.43 17.20
C ARG A 113 3.36 -10.11 16.93
N VAL A 114 3.11 -9.51 15.76
CA VAL A 114 3.72 -8.23 15.36
C VAL A 114 3.50 -7.12 16.41
N ALA A 115 2.34 -7.13 17.07
CA ALA A 115 2.00 -6.17 18.12
C ALA A 115 2.90 -6.25 19.37
N THR A 116 3.45 -7.44 19.66
CA THR A 116 4.30 -7.71 20.83
C THR A 116 5.74 -8.02 20.46
N CYS A 117 6.16 -7.64 19.24
CA CYS A 117 7.49 -7.93 18.71
C CYS A 117 8.52 -6.96 19.30
N SER A 118 9.44 -7.47 20.14
CA SER A 118 10.59 -6.75 20.69
C SER A 118 11.90 -7.00 19.94
N ALA A 119 11.84 -7.65 18.77
CA ALA A 119 13.03 -7.96 17.98
C ALA A 119 13.76 -6.70 17.50
N THR A 120 15.09 -6.77 17.47
CA THR A 120 15.98 -5.69 17.02
C THR A 120 15.91 -5.51 15.50
N GLU A 121 16.25 -4.31 15.00
CA GLU A 121 16.25 -4.01 13.56
C GLU A 121 17.19 -4.93 12.75
N THR A 122 18.23 -5.47 13.37
CA THR A 122 19.15 -6.44 12.77
C THR A 122 18.46 -7.78 12.51
N ALA A 123 17.66 -8.29 13.45
CA ALA A 123 16.88 -9.53 13.26
C ALA A 123 15.78 -9.35 12.20
N VAL A 124 15.10 -8.21 12.21
CA VAL A 124 14.06 -7.86 11.22
C VAL A 124 14.65 -7.77 9.80
N SER A 125 15.83 -7.16 9.65
CA SER A 125 16.47 -7.02 8.35
C SER A 125 17.09 -8.34 7.85
N ALA A 126 17.62 -9.19 8.72
CA ALA A 126 18.08 -10.53 8.36
C ALA A 126 16.93 -11.39 7.82
N PHE A 127 15.78 -11.37 8.51
CA PHE A 127 14.58 -12.08 8.05
C PHE A 127 13.98 -11.49 6.77
N ALA A 128 14.01 -10.17 6.61
CA ALA A 128 13.58 -9.55 5.36
C ALA A 128 14.45 -9.97 4.16
N LYS A 129 15.76 -10.18 4.37
CA LYS A 129 16.67 -10.68 3.34
C LYS A 129 16.40 -12.14 2.99
N SER A 130 16.11 -13.00 3.97
CA SER A 130 15.77 -14.40 3.69
C SER A 130 14.46 -14.53 2.90
N LEU A 131 13.44 -13.73 3.24
CA LEU A 131 12.19 -13.68 2.47
C LEU A 131 12.36 -13.15 1.04
N ALA A 132 13.32 -12.23 0.81
CA ALA A 132 13.63 -11.72 -0.52
C ALA A 132 14.37 -12.76 -1.38
N ALA A 133 15.15 -13.64 -0.77
CA ALA A 133 15.81 -14.75 -1.45
C ALA A 133 14.83 -15.90 -1.78
N GLU A 134 13.81 -16.10 -0.95
CA GLU A 134 12.76 -17.11 -1.15
C GLU A 134 11.61 -16.66 -2.05
N VAL A 135 11.72 -15.51 -2.75
CA VAL A 135 10.67 -15.06 -3.68
C VAL A 135 10.45 -16.15 -4.73
N PRO A 136 9.33 -16.89 -4.69
CA PRO A 136 9.06 -17.88 -5.70
C PRO A 136 8.82 -17.12 -6.99
N ALA A 137 9.56 -17.47 -8.04
CA ALA A 137 9.26 -17.04 -9.40
C ALA A 137 7.79 -17.36 -9.69
N GLN A 138 7.01 -16.33 -9.98
CA GLN A 138 5.62 -16.46 -10.40
C GLN A 138 5.58 -17.32 -11.68
N LYS A 139 4.80 -18.40 -11.65
CA LYS A 139 4.20 -19.00 -12.84
C LYS A 139 2.90 -18.27 -13.15
#